data_AF-E5RI64-F1
#
_entry.id   AF-E5RI64-F1
#
_cell.length_a   1.000
_cell.length_b   1.000
_cell.length_c   1.000
_cell.angle_alpha   90.00
_cell.angle_beta   90.00
_cell.angle_gamma   90.00
#
_symmetry.space_group_name_H-M   'P 1'
#
loop_
_entity.id
_entity.type
_entity.pdbx_description
1 polymer ?
#
loop_
_entity_poly.entity_id
_entity_poly.type
_entity_poly.pdbx_seq_one_letter_code
_entity_poly.pdbx_strand_id
1 'polypeptide(L)'
;MDVGSKEVLMESPPVLEMSIGAPEAQQRLALSEHLVTTATFSIGSTGLVVYDYQQLLIAYKPAPGTCCYIMKIAPESIPSLEALTRKVHNFQMECSLQAKPAVPTSKLGQAEGRDAGSAPSGGDPAFLGMAVSTLCGEVPLYYI
;
A
#
# COMPACT_ATOMS: atom_id res chain seq x y z
N MET A 1 -78.90 45.87 -8.07
CA MET A 1 -77.95 45.29 -7.10
C MET A 1 -78.40 43.86 -6.88
N ASP A 2 -77.77 42.92 -7.57
CA ASP A 2 -77.77 41.51 -7.18
C ASP A 2 -76.47 40.90 -7.70
N VAL A 3 -75.82 40.15 -6.82
CA VAL A 3 -74.40 39.83 -6.86
C VAL A 3 -74.22 38.53 -7.64
N GLY A 4 -73.69 38.62 -8.86
CA GLY A 4 -73.26 37.45 -9.63
C GLY A 4 -71.87 37.02 -9.19
N SER A 5 -71.76 36.36 -8.03
CA SER A 5 -70.52 35.70 -7.61
C SER A 5 -70.30 34.48 -8.50
N LYS A 6 -69.61 34.65 -9.63
CA LYS A 6 -69.15 33.54 -10.45
C LYS A 6 -67.95 32.89 -9.78
N GLU A 7 -68.16 31.67 -9.30
CA GLU A 7 -67.12 30.77 -8.81
C GLU A 7 -65.99 30.64 -9.84
N VAL A 8 -64.80 31.11 -9.45
CA VAL A 8 -63.56 30.75 -10.13
C VAL A 8 -62.99 29.58 -9.37
N LEU A 9 -63.16 28.39 -9.95
CA LEU A 9 -62.50 27.16 -9.55
C LEU A 9 -60.98 27.43 -9.53
N MET A 10 -60.41 27.59 -8.34
CA MET A 10 -58.97 27.62 -8.15
C MET A 10 -58.46 26.19 -8.38
N GLU A 11 -58.05 25.88 -9.61
CA GLU A 11 -57.24 24.70 -9.86
C GLU A 11 -55.88 24.91 -9.16
N SER A 12 -55.69 24.20 -8.06
CA SER A 12 -54.41 24.15 -7.36
C SER A 12 -53.33 23.61 -8.31
N PRO A 13 -52.12 24.19 -8.34
CA PRO A 13 -51.03 23.66 -9.15
C PRO A 13 -50.64 22.26 -8.66
N PRO A 14 -50.13 21.36 -9.54
CA PRO A 14 -49.71 20.04 -9.12
C PRO A 14 -48.53 20.17 -8.16
N VAL A 15 -48.74 19.79 -6.90
CA VAL A 15 -47.67 19.66 -5.92
C VAL A 15 -47.04 18.28 -6.10
N LEU A 16 -45.77 18.25 -6.49
CA LEU A 16 -44.98 17.02 -6.48
C LEU A 16 -44.63 16.70 -5.02
N GLU A 17 -45.39 15.81 -4.39
CA GLU A 17 -45.02 15.26 -3.09
C GLU A 17 -43.79 14.36 -3.27
N MET A 18 -42.61 14.88 -2.93
CA MET A 18 -41.38 14.10 -2.82
C MET A 18 -41.30 13.54 -1.40
N SER A 19 -41.78 12.31 -1.20
CA SER A 19 -41.49 11.59 0.03
C SER A 19 -40.00 11.28 0.07
N ILE A 20 -39.29 11.83 1.06
CA ILE A 20 -37.94 11.38 1.40
C ILE A 20 -38.11 10.02 2.11
N GLY A 21 -38.28 8.96 1.32
CA GLY A 21 -38.02 7.63 1.79
C GLY A 21 -36.54 7.57 2.14
N ALA A 22 -36.20 7.62 3.43
CA ALA A 22 -34.86 7.26 3.85
C ALA A 22 -34.60 5.85 3.31
N PRO A 23 -33.55 5.60 2.52
CA PRO A 23 -33.10 4.24 2.41
C PRO A 23 -32.62 3.90 3.82
N GLU A 24 -33.41 3.11 4.55
CA GLU A 24 -32.90 2.20 5.57
C GLU A 24 -32.07 1.13 4.84
N ALA A 25 -31.08 1.57 4.07
CA ALA A 25 -29.85 0.85 3.95
C ALA A 25 -29.30 0.86 5.37
N GLN A 26 -29.67 -0.18 6.13
CA GLN A 26 -28.77 -0.75 7.09
C GLN A 26 -27.48 -0.97 6.31
N GLN A 27 -26.62 0.06 6.25
CA GLN A 27 -25.19 -0.12 6.15
C GLN A 27 -24.85 -0.87 7.42
N ARG A 28 -25.10 -2.19 7.40
CA ARG A 28 -24.26 -3.11 8.11
C ARG A 28 -22.90 -2.79 7.51
N LEU A 29 -22.16 -1.93 8.20
CA LEU A 29 -20.72 -1.89 8.08
C LEU A 29 -20.35 -3.35 8.28
N ALA A 30 -20.16 -4.06 7.18
CA ALA A 30 -19.49 -5.33 7.21
C ALA A 30 -18.11 -4.93 7.75
N LEU A 31 -17.94 -5.07 9.06
CA LEU A 31 -16.65 -5.38 9.63
C LEU A 31 -16.29 -6.70 8.97
N SER A 32 -15.80 -6.62 7.72
CA SER A 32 -14.88 -7.62 7.25
C SER A 32 -13.81 -7.62 8.32
N GLU A 33 -13.59 -8.76 8.96
CA GLU A 33 -12.33 -9.00 9.65
C GLU A 33 -11.26 -8.84 8.58
N HIS A 34 -10.82 -7.60 8.37
CA HIS A 34 -9.71 -7.31 7.51
C HIS A 34 -8.54 -7.81 8.33
N LEU A 35 -8.12 -9.04 8.05
CA LEU A 35 -6.88 -9.57 8.55
C LEU A 35 -5.82 -8.59 8.05
N VAL A 36 -5.37 -7.69 8.93
CA VAL A 36 -4.37 -6.68 8.59
C VAL A 36 -3.08 -7.43 8.38
N THR A 37 -2.79 -7.76 7.13
CA THR A 37 -1.56 -8.46 6.73
C THR A 37 -0.39 -7.50 6.70
N THR A 38 -0.65 -6.23 6.37
CA THR A 38 0.37 -5.19 6.30
C THR A 38 -0.10 -3.87 6.89
N ALA A 39 0.80 -3.11 7.52
CA ALA A 39 0.55 -1.74 7.97
C ALA A 39 1.66 -0.81 7.48
N THR A 40 1.29 0.40 7.05
CA THR A 40 2.24 1.41 6.54
C THR A 40 2.28 2.62 7.45
N PHE A 41 3.49 3.09 7.78
CA PHE A 41 3.72 4.24 8.64
C PHE A 41 4.77 5.16 8.04
N SER A 42 4.71 6.44 8.39
CA SER A 42 5.78 7.40 8.08
C SER A 42 6.79 7.47 9.23
N ILE A 43 8.07 7.58 8.89
CA ILE A 43 9.16 7.91 9.82
C ILE A 43 9.85 9.18 9.31
N GLY A 44 9.85 10.23 10.14
CA GLY A 44 10.37 11.53 9.74
C GLY A 44 9.50 12.19 8.64
N SER A 45 10.12 13.02 7.80
CA SER A 45 9.42 13.78 6.75
C SER A 45 9.26 13.03 5.43
N THR A 46 10.10 12.02 5.18
CA THR A 46 10.19 11.35 3.87
C THR A 46 10.25 9.82 3.96
N GLY A 47 10.51 9.28 5.16
CA GLY A 47 10.65 7.86 5.37
C GLY A 47 9.30 7.14 5.42
N LEU A 48 9.25 5.98 4.79
CA LEU A 48 8.09 5.10 4.80
C LEU A 48 8.49 3.71 5.28
N VAL A 49 7.64 3.10 6.10
CA VAL A 49 7.78 1.75 6.61
C VAL A 49 6.56 0.93 6.26
N VAL A 50 6.76 -0.29 5.77
CA VAL A 50 5.74 -1.33 5.69
C VAL A 50 6.10 -2.44 6.67
N TYR A 51 5.22 -2.69 7.63
CA TYR A 51 5.20 -3.92 8.40
C TYR A 51 4.41 -4.96 7.61
N ASP A 52 5.01 -6.10 7.30
CA ASP A 52 4.33 -7.27 6.76
C ASP A 52 4.27 -8.35 7.85
N TYR A 53 3.12 -8.43 8.52
CA TYR A 53 2.89 -9.35 9.63
C TYR A 53 2.72 -10.79 9.15
N GLN A 54 2.33 -10.99 7.89
CA GLN A 54 2.17 -12.32 7.31
C GLN A 54 3.52 -12.92 6.94
N GLN A 55 4.41 -12.12 6.34
CA GLN A 55 5.76 -12.54 5.98
C GLN A 55 6.78 -12.35 7.11
N LEU A 56 6.37 -11.75 8.23
CA LEU A 56 7.22 -11.44 9.38
C LEU A 56 8.47 -10.65 8.97
N LEU A 57 8.26 -9.54 8.28
CA LEU A 57 9.32 -8.60 7.90
C LEU A 57 8.87 -7.14 7.97
N ILE A 58 9.86 -6.25 7.98
CA ILE A 58 9.68 -4.80 7.89
C ILE A 58 10.50 -4.31 6.70
N ALA A 59 9.87 -3.53 5.83
CA ALA A 59 10.54 -2.79 4.78
C ALA A 59 10.60 -1.32 5.14
N TYR A 60 11.78 -0.71 5.14
CA TYR A 60 11.97 0.72 5.40
C TYR A 60 12.65 1.40 4.21
N LYS A 61 12.04 2.47 3.72
CA LYS A 61 12.57 3.34 2.66
C LYS A 61 12.78 4.75 3.22
N PRO A 62 14.03 5.23 3.35
CA PRO A 62 14.29 6.54 3.96
C PRO A 62 13.72 7.72 3.17
N ALA A 63 13.73 7.64 1.84
CA ALA A 63 13.22 8.67 0.95
C ALA A 63 12.85 8.08 -0.43
N PRO A 64 12.03 8.79 -1.24
CA PRO A 64 11.78 8.39 -2.62
C PRO A 64 13.08 8.23 -3.44
N GLY A 65 13.16 7.19 -4.27
CA GLY A 65 14.28 6.96 -5.19
C GLY A 65 15.61 6.52 -4.56
N THR A 66 15.67 6.20 -3.26
CA THR A 66 16.92 5.80 -2.60
C THR A 66 17.12 4.27 -2.56
N CYS A 67 16.80 3.61 -1.46
CA CYS A 67 16.91 2.16 -1.25
C CYS A 67 15.85 1.68 -0.26
N CYS A 68 15.68 0.35 -0.17
CA CYS A 68 14.83 -0.28 0.83
C CYS A 68 15.63 -1.22 1.71
N TYR A 69 15.52 -1.05 3.03
CA TYR A 69 16.03 -1.99 4.02
C TYR A 69 14.95 -3.02 4.35
N ILE A 70 15.28 -4.30 4.22
CA ILE A 70 14.40 -5.42 4.57
C ILE A 70 14.92 -6.07 5.84
N MET A 71 14.14 -6.00 6.91
CA MET A 71 14.44 -6.57 8.23
C MET A 71 13.50 -7.73 8.51
N LYS A 72 14.04 -8.90 8.86
CA LYS A 72 13.19 -9.97 9.43
C LYS A 72 12.79 -9.62 10.85
N ILE A 73 11.58 -10.02 11.25
CA ILE A 73 11.09 -9.90 12.62
C ILE A 73 10.73 -11.27 13.17
N ALA A 74 10.93 -11.47 14.46
CA ALA A 74 10.43 -12.65 15.15
C ALA A 74 9.02 -12.37 15.68
N PRO A 75 8.08 -13.34 15.63
CA PRO A 75 6.71 -13.16 16.13
C PRO A 75 6.62 -12.66 17.57
N GLU A 76 7.56 -13.09 18.41
CA GLU A 76 7.66 -12.74 19.83
C GLU A 76 8.26 -11.36 20.10
N SER A 77 8.85 -10.71 19.09
CA SER A 77 9.62 -9.47 19.27
C SER A 77 9.38 -8.46 18.14
N ILE A 78 8.13 -8.30 17.71
CA ILE A 78 7.75 -7.30 16.71
C ILE A 78 8.00 -5.89 17.29
N PRO A 79 8.89 -5.07 16.70
CA PRO A 79 9.23 -3.78 17.27
C PRO A 79 8.09 -2.77 17.09
N SER A 80 7.81 -1.96 18.12
CA SER A 80 6.95 -0.78 17.98
C SER A 80 7.53 0.22 16.98
N LEU A 81 6.70 1.15 16.49
CA LEU A 81 7.15 2.19 15.58
C LEU A 81 8.24 3.07 16.21
N GLU A 82 8.15 3.37 17.49
CA GLU A 82 9.16 4.15 18.23
C GLU A 82 10.47 3.37 18.37
N ALA A 83 10.40 2.07 18.65
CA ALA A 83 11.58 1.21 18.72
C ALA A 83 12.28 1.12 17.35
N LEU A 84 11.51 0.98 16.27
CA LEU A 84 12.02 1.00 14.91
C LEU A 84 12.63 2.37 14.54
N THR A 85 11.96 3.47 14.90
CA THR A 85 12.46 4.83 14.63
C THR A 85 13.82 5.07 15.28
N ARG A 86 13.98 4.65 16.55
CA ARG A 86 15.29 4.69 17.23
C ARG A 86 16.31 3.80 16.54
N LYS A 87 15.91 2.59 16.10
CA LYS A 87 16.78 1.68 15.37
C LYS A 87 17.32 2.34 14.10
N VAL A 88 16.43 2.85 13.24
CA VAL A 88 16.78 3.55 12.00
C VAL A 88 17.78 4.68 12.24
N HIS A 89 17.53 5.53 13.24
CA HIS A 89 18.42 6.62 13.60
C HIS A 89 19.80 6.12 14.07
N ASN A 90 19.82 5.11 14.95
CA ASN A 90 21.07 4.60 15.53
C ASN A 90 21.95 3.89 14.50
N PHE A 91 21.35 3.20 13.53
CA PHE A 91 22.07 2.49 12.48
C PHE A 91 22.47 3.37 11.30
N GLN A 92 22.09 4.66 11.30
CA GLN A 92 22.32 5.59 10.19
C GLN A 92 21.95 4.93 8.86
N MET A 93 20.71 4.44 8.76
CA MET A 93 20.16 3.78 7.57
C MET A 93 19.93 4.79 6.44
N GLU A 94 20.99 5.48 6.05
CA GLU A 94 21.09 6.40 4.95
C GLU A 94 21.62 5.63 3.76
N CYS A 95 20.80 5.52 2.70
CA CYS A 95 21.11 4.84 1.45
C CYS A 95 22.25 5.55 0.69
N SER A 96 23.45 5.51 1.23
CA SER A 96 24.64 6.26 0.83
C SER A 96 25.38 5.63 -0.36
N LEU A 97 24.64 5.04 -1.31
CA LEU A 97 25.20 4.69 -2.61
C LEU A 97 24.85 5.77 -3.63
N GLN A 98 25.76 6.73 -3.79
CA GLN A 98 26.01 7.34 -5.10
C GLN A 98 26.60 6.28 -6.03
N ALA A 99 25.80 5.28 -6.44
CA ALA A 99 26.13 4.46 -7.59
C ALA A 99 25.67 5.24 -8.83
N LYS A 100 26.62 5.88 -9.50
CA LYS A 100 26.44 6.41 -10.86
C LYS A 100 25.78 5.31 -11.71
N PRO A 101 24.69 5.58 -12.47
CA PRO A 101 24.04 4.54 -13.26
C PRO A 101 25.05 3.97 -14.25
N ALA A 102 25.44 2.71 -14.07
CA ALA A 102 26.15 1.99 -15.10
C ALA A 102 25.13 1.66 -16.19
N VAL A 103 25.22 2.38 -17.29
CA VAL A 103 24.47 2.12 -18.52
C VAL A 103 24.65 0.64 -18.91
N PRO A 104 23.59 -0.14 -19.12
CA PRO A 104 23.74 -1.49 -19.65
C PRO A 104 24.17 -1.36 -21.11
N THR A 105 25.41 -1.73 -21.40
CA THR A 105 25.85 -1.93 -22.78
C THR A 105 25.19 -3.20 -23.30
N SER A 106 24.38 -3.06 -24.35
CA SER A 106 23.79 -4.18 -25.06
C SER A 106 24.88 -5.00 -25.73
N LYS A 107 24.98 -6.28 -25.36
CA LYS A 107 25.69 -7.29 -26.15
C LYS A 107 24.69 -8.38 -26.48
N LEU A 108 24.09 -8.23 -27.66
CA LEU A 108 23.43 -9.29 -28.42
C LEU A 108 24.46 -10.41 -28.68
N GLY A 109 24.16 -11.63 -28.25
CA GLY A 109 25.05 -12.79 -28.43
C GLY A 109 24.34 -14.08 -28.06
N GLN A 110 23.71 -14.70 -29.04
CA GLN A 110 23.04 -15.99 -28.98
C GLN A 110 24.04 -17.13 -29.11
N ALA A 111 23.98 -18.12 -28.21
CA ALA A 111 24.45 -19.49 -28.46
C ALA A 111 23.79 -20.47 -27.47
N GLU A 112 23.12 -21.44 -28.06
CA GLU A 112 22.43 -22.60 -27.47
C GLU A 112 23.45 -23.71 -27.12
N GLY A 113 23.22 -24.48 -26.05
CA GLY A 113 24.04 -25.67 -25.74
C GLY A 113 23.61 -26.36 -24.43
N ARG A 114 23.36 -27.67 -24.50
CA ARG A 114 22.65 -28.52 -23.51
C ARG A 114 23.53 -29.07 -22.37
N ASP A 115 22.80 -29.42 -21.30
CA ASP A 115 22.89 -30.63 -20.45
C ASP A 115 23.73 -30.69 -19.17
N ALA A 116 23.12 -31.42 -18.22
CA ALA A 116 23.60 -31.98 -16.95
C ALA A 116 23.83 -31.07 -15.72
N GLY A 117 22.87 -31.17 -14.79
CA GLY A 117 23.21 -31.49 -13.41
C GLY A 117 23.49 -30.32 -12.47
N SER A 118 22.43 -29.75 -11.90
CA SER A 118 22.29 -29.47 -10.46
C SER A 118 20.99 -28.71 -10.27
N ALA A 119 19.99 -29.35 -9.66
CA ALA A 119 18.87 -28.60 -9.12
C ALA A 119 19.41 -27.75 -7.97
N PRO A 120 19.35 -26.41 -8.02
CA PRO A 120 19.45 -25.64 -6.81
C PRO A 120 18.14 -25.87 -6.06
N SER A 121 18.19 -26.78 -5.09
CA SER A 121 17.27 -26.77 -3.95
C SER A 121 17.58 -25.53 -3.13
N GLY A 122 17.19 -24.37 -3.64
CA GLY A 122 17.33 -23.08 -3.01
C GLY A 122 16.09 -22.30 -3.38
N GLY A 123 15.17 -22.15 -2.44
CA GLY A 123 13.91 -21.44 -2.66
C GLY A 123 14.16 -20.13 -3.38
N ASP A 124 13.44 -19.92 -4.47
CA ASP A 124 13.34 -18.68 -5.22
C ASP A 124 13.25 -17.51 -4.21
N PRO A 125 14.05 -16.44 -4.31
CA PRO A 125 13.95 -15.28 -3.44
C PRO A 125 12.57 -14.63 -3.59
N ALA A 126 11.63 -15.17 -2.81
CA ALA A 126 10.53 -14.53 -2.13
C ALA A 126 9.89 -13.36 -2.88
N PHE A 127 8.71 -13.59 -3.46
CA PHE A 127 7.75 -12.54 -3.73
C PHE A 127 7.52 -11.74 -2.43
N LEU A 128 8.19 -10.60 -2.30
CA LEU A 128 7.89 -9.60 -1.28
C LEU A 128 6.41 -9.28 -1.38
N GLY A 129 5.71 -9.20 -0.25
CA GLY A 129 4.28 -8.87 -0.22
C GLY A 129 3.97 -7.63 -1.05
N MET A 130 2.74 -7.51 -1.58
CA MET A 130 2.37 -6.46 -2.54
C MET A 130 2.71 -5.04 -2.03
N ALA A 131 2.50 -4.77 -0.75
CA ALA A 131 2.84 -3.49 -0.14
C ALA A 131 4.35 -3.20 -0.15
N VAL A 132 5.17 -4.22 0.11
CA VAL A 132 6.64 -4.11 0.08
C VAL A 132 7.15 -3.96 -1.35
N SER A 133 6.59 -4.73 -2.29
CA SER A 133 6.88 -4.59 -3.72
C SER A 133 6.53 -3.19 -4.23
N THR A 134 5.39 -2.62 -3.78
CA THR A 134 4.99 -1.24 -4.12
C THR A 134 5.96 -0.21 -3.55
N LEU A 135 6.43 -0.41 -2.31
CA LEU A 135 7.38 0.52 -1.68
C LEU A 135 8.78 0.47 -2.35
N CYS A 136 9.22 -0.73 -2.76
CA CYS A 136 10.63 -1.02 -3.02
C CYS A 136 10.97 -1.43 -4.46
N GLY A 137 9.99 -1.58 -5.37
CA GLY A 137 10.18 -2.23 -6.68
C GLY A 137 11.21 -1.63 -7.63
N GLU A 138 11.61 -0.37 -7.45
CA GLU A 138 12.55 0.34 -8.34
C GLU A 138 13.87 0.74 -7.66
N VAL A 139 14.11 0.28 -6.43
CA VAL A 139 15.28 0.67 -5.65
C VAL A 139 16.07 -0.54 -5.15
N PRO A 140 17.38 -0.40 -4.88
CA PRO A 140 18.18 -1.48 -4.30
C PRO A 140 17.60 -1.97 -2.97
N LEU A 141 17.64 -3.29 -2.75
CA LEU A 141 17.22 -3.93 -1.50
C LEU A 141 18.44 -4.29 -0.64
N TYR A 142 18.41 -3.92 0.63
CA TYR A 142 19.41 -4.29 1.63
C TYR A 142 18.77 -5.12 2.73
N TYR A 143 19.15 -6.39 2.82
CA TYR A 143 18.69 -7.29 3.87
C TYR A 143 19.60 -7.16 5.10
N ILE A 144 18.99 -6.97 6.27
CA ILE A 144 19.69 -6.75 7.56
C ILE A 144 19.06 -7.56 8.69
#